data_AF-A0A7R8WY91-F1
#
_entry.id   AF-A0A7R8WY91-F1
#
_cell.length_a   1.000
_cell.length_b   1.000
_cell.length_c   1.000
_cell.angle_alpha   90.00
_cell.angle_beta   90.00
_cell.angle_gamma   90.00
#
_symmetry.space_group_name_H-M   'P 1'
#
loop_
_entity.id
_entity.type
_entity.pdbx_description
1 polymer ?
#
loop_
_entity_poly.entity_id
_entity_poly.type
_entity_poly.pdbx_seq_one_letter_code
_entity_poly.pdbx_strand_id
1 'polypeptide(L)'
;MVPMNLLSPGEKATYLNTGTWSKKAILEARLFGNIEVAYSSEEQMFNRVPGQDEYRVAHDSQYLYFVSNNTIYGTQFKDIPQSHAMLVSDMSSDILSRPLDVETFGLIFAGAQKNMGPAGLTL
;
A
#
# COMPACT_ATOMS: atom_id res chain seq x y z
N MET A 1 2.80 -4.26 11.24
CA MET A 1 3.17 -5.67 11.06
C MET A 1 4.00 -5.92 9.81
N VAL A 2 3.56 -5.49 8.62
CA VAL A 2 4.31 -5.67 7.37
C VAL A 2 5.82 -5.34 7.49
N PRO A 3 6.24 -4.12 7.86
CA PRO A 3 7.65 -3.76 7.89
C PRO A 3 8.45 -4.56 8.94
N MET A 4 7.82 -4.92 10.07
CA MET A 4 8.44 -5.73 11.12
C MET A 4 8.80 -7.16 10.66
N ASN A 5 8.08 -7.71 9.67
CA ASN A 5 8.31 -9.07 9.18
C ASN A 5 9.07 -9.11 7.85
N LEU A 6 8.99 -8.04 7.05
CA LEU A 6 9.54 -7.99 5.70
C LEU A 6 10.75 -7.07 5.55
N LEU A 7 11.16 -6.36 6.61
CA LEU A 7 12.39 -5.56 6.62
C LEU A 7 13.32 -6.02 7.74
N SER A 8 14.53 -6.37 7.35
CA SER A 8 15.68 -6.54 8.22
C SER A 8 16.33 -5.18 8.53
N PRO A 9 17.14 -5.07 9.60
CA PRO A 9 17.83 -3.83 9.93
C PRO A 9 18.64 -3.27 8.75
N GLY A 10 18.34 -2.02 8.37
CA GLY A 10 19.01 -1.32 7.26
C GLY A 10 18.36 -1.51 5.88
N GLU A 11 17.42 -2.45 5.73
CA GLU A 11 16.69 -2.65 4.49
C GLU A 11 15.69 -1.52 4.20
N LYS A 12 15.33 -1.40 2.93
CA LYS A 12 14.49 -0.33 2.42
C LYS A 12 13.16 -0.86 1.87
N ALA A 13 12.10 -0.08 1.99
CA ALA A 13 10.87 -0.26 1.24
C ALA A 13 10.38 1.06 0.60
N THR A 14 9.75 0.94 -0.56
CA THR A 14 9.12 2.07 -1.26
C THR A 14 7.63 2.14 -0.94
N TYR A 15 7.09 3.33 -0.73
CA TYR A 15 5.68 3.58 -0.42
C TYR A 15 5.05 4.62 -1.37
N LEU A 16 3.79 4.40 -1.75
CA LEU A 16 2.96 5.40 -2.43
C LEU A 16 2.01 6.06 -1.42
N ASN A 17 2.17 7.36 -1.18
CA ASN A 17 1.36 8.12 -0.24
C ASN A 17 0.14 8.76 -0.92
N THR A 18 -0.97 8.01 -0.99
CA THR A 18 -2.19 8.42 -1.70
C THR A 18 -3.39 8.67 -0.79
N GLY A 19 -3.22 8.63 0.52
CA GLY A 19 -4.30 8.93 1.47
C GLY A 19 -3.92 8.80 2.94
N THR A 20 -4.92 8.90 3.81
CA THR A 20 -4.72 8.82 5.27
C THR A 20 -4.13 7.48 5.71
N TRP A 21 -4.53 6.38 5.08
CA TRP A 21 -4.09 5.03 5.46
C TRP A 21 -2.63 4.78 5.07
N SER A 22 -2.20 5.21 3.86
CA SER A 22 -0.80 5.15 3.45
C SER A 22 0.07 6.03 4.34
N LYS A 23 -0.40 7.25 4.68
CA LYS A 23 0.34 8.16 5.57
C LYS A 23 0.60 7.53 6.94
N LYS A 24 -0.40 6.85 7.53
CA LYS A 24 -0.25 6.12 8.79
C LYS A 24 0.71 4.92 8.65
N ALA A 25 0.60 4.16 7.55
CA ALA A 25 1.49 3.04 7.28
C ALA A 25 2.96 3.47 7.14
N ILE A 26 3.22 4.61 6.48
CA ILE A 26 4.56 5.19 6.35
C ILE A 26 5.12 5.60 7.70
N LEU A 27 4.32 6.27 8.54
CA LEU A 27 4.72 6.68 9.90
C LEU A 27 5.19 5.47 10.70
N GLU A 28 4.40 4.39 10.70
CA GLU A 28 4.70 3.16 11.42
C GLU A 28 5.92 2.44 10.85
N ALA A 29 6.05 2.37 9.52
CA ALA A 29 7.12 1.62 8.86
C ALA A 29 8.51 2.22 9.10
N ARG A 30 8.60 3.54 9.31
CA ARG A 30 9.85 4.23 9.66
C ARG A 30 10.44 3.78 11.00
N LEU A 31 9.67 3.11 11.85
CA LEU A 31 10.17 2.54 13.10
C LEU A 31 11.00 1.27 12.88
N PHE A 32 10.88 0.62 11.72
CA PHE A 32 11.44 -0.72 11.46
C PHE A 32 12.44 -0.75 10.31
N GLY A 33 12.46 0.25 9.42
CA GLY A 33 13.38 0.27 8.29
C GLY A 33 13.43 1.60 7.54
N ASN A 34 14.19 1.62 6.45
CA ASN A 34 14.38 2.81 5.62
C ASN A 34 13.20 2.95 4.65
N ILE A 35 12.41 4.03 4.78
CA ILE A 35 11.20 4.21 3.98
C ILE A 35 11.40 5.30 2.93
N GLU A 36 11.34 4.91 1.67
CA GLU A 36 11.35 5.80 0.53
C GLU A 36 9.91 6.08 0.07
N VAL A 37 9.50 7.35 0.04
CA VAL A 37 8.18 7.75 -0.46
C VAL A 37 8.36 8.20 -1.91
N ALA A 38 8.13 7.28 -2.85
CA ALA A 38 8.36 7.53 -4.27
C ALA A 38 7.31 8.45 -4.90
N TYR A 39 6.14 8.57 -4.28
CA TYR A 39 5.07 9.47 -4.71
C TYR A 39 4.20 9.88 -3.52
N SER A 40 3.70 11.11 -3.55
CA SER A 40 2.71 11.61 -2.60
C SER A 40 1.72 12.56 -3.29
N SER A 41 0.43 12.32 -3.15
CA SER A 41 -0.62 13.28 -3.54
C SER A 41 -1.09 14.16 -2.38
N GLU A 42 -0.36 14.17 -1.27
CA GLU A 42 -0.73 14.92 -0.06
C GLU A 42 -0.92 16.43 -0.29
N GLU A 43 -0.02 17.05 -1.07
CA GLU A 43 -0.13 18.48 -1.44
C GLU A 43 -1.37 18.79 -2.29
N GLN A 44 -1.92 17.77 -2.97
CA GLN A 44 -3.13 17.85 -3.79
C GLN A 44 -4.36 17.36 -3.00
N MET A 45 -4.28 17.31 -1.67
CA MET A 45 -5.32 16.78 -0.79
C MET A 45 -5.75 15.35 -1.15
N PHE A 46 -4.80 14.53 -1.60
CA PHE A 46 -4.99 13.12 -1.95
C PHE A 46 -6.08 12.89 -3.01
N ASN A 47 -6.29 13.85 -3.92
CA ASN A 47 -7.36 13.82 -4.93
C ASN A 47 -7.10 12.83 -6.09
N ARG A 48 -5.95 12.17 -6.14
CA ARG A 48 -5.61 11.13 -7.13
C ARG A 48 -4.52 10.17 -6.67
N VAL A 49 -4.41 9.07 -7.40
CA VAL A 49 -3.32 8.09 -7.37
C VAL A 49 -2.35 8.34 -8.55
N PRO A 50 -1.08 7.93 -8.47
CA PRO A 50 -0.12 8.13 -9.55
C PRO A 50 -0.40 7.23 -10.76
N GLY A 51 -0.01 7.68 -11.95
CA GLY A 51 0.25 6.83 -13.10
C GLY A 51 1.56 6.03 -12.96
N GLN A 52 1.76 5.07 -13.85
CA GLN A 52 2.93 4.16 -13.83
C GLN A 52 4.27 4.90 -14.05
N ASP A 53 4.24 6.06 -14.69
CA ASP A 53 5.38 6.91 -15.02
C ASP A 53 5.69 7.99 -13.96
N GLU A 54 4.85 8.10 -12.92
CA GLU A 54 4.92 9.16 -11.91
C GLU A 54 5.62 8.74 -10.61
N TYR A 55 6.09 7.50 -10.52
CA TYR A 55 6.86 7.01 -9.39
C TYR A 55 7.99 6.10 -9.88
N ARG A 56 9.01 5.92 -9.03
CA ARG A 56 10.08 4.96 -9.27
C ARG A 56 10.31 4.17 -8.00
N VAL A 57 10.31 2.85 -8.12
CA VAL A 57 10.64 1.96 -7.00
C VAL A 57 12.14 1.96 -6.83
N ALA A 58 12.62 2.17 -5.60
CA ALA A 58 14.05 2.13 -5.34
C ALA A 58 14.61 0.74 -5.66
N HIS A 59 15.78 0.68 -6.31
CA HIS A 59 16.35 -0.58 -6.77
C HIS A 59 16.60 -1.58 -5.61
N ASP A 60 16.95 -1.07 -4.44
CA ASP A 60 17.22 -1.83 -3.20
C ASP A 60 15.97 -2.04 -2.31
N SER A 61 14.78 -1.67 -2.79
CA SER A 61 13.55 -1.89 -2.04
C SER A 61 13.17 -3.37 -2.00
N GLN A 62 12.86 -3.85 -0.80
CA GLN A 62 12.32 -5.21 -0.60
C GLN A 62 10.88 -5.31 -1.11
N TYR A 63 10.11 -4.23 -0.99
CA TYR A 63 8.75 -4.16 -1.52
C TYR A 63 8.32 -2.74 -1.89
N LEU A 64 7.30 -2.67 -2.74
CA LEU A 64 6.47 -1.49 -2.95
C LEU A 64 5.15 -1.66 -2.18
N TYR A 65 4.85 -0.69 -1.32
CA TYR A 65 3.60 -0.64 -0.56
C TYR A 65 2.65 0.41 -1.13
N PHE A 66 1.38 0.04 -1.28
CA PHE A 66 0.32 0.98 -1.61
C PHE A 66 -1.02 0.60 -0.97
N VAL A 67 -1.92 1.57 -0.85
CA VAL A 67 -3.30 1.35 -0.43
C VAL A 67 -4.18 1.39 -1.67
N SER A 68 -4.80 0.26 -2.00
CA SER A 68 -5.58 0.10 -3.24
C SER A 68 -6.79 1.03 -3.31
N ASN A 69 -7.50 1.23 -2.19
CA ASN A 69 -8.70 2.08 -2.09
C ASN A 69 -8.65 3.03 -0.87
N ASN A 70 -8.65 4.34 -1.10
CA ASN A 70 -8.55 5.38 -0.07
C ASN A 70 -9.93 5.89 0.35
N THR A 71 -10.53 5.27 1.36
CA THR A 71 -11.92 5.54 1.78
C THR A 71 -12.26 6.98 2.13
N ILE A 72 -11.30 7.77 2.61
CA ILE A 72 -11.55 9.16 3.05
C ILE A 72 -11.64 10.10 1.85
N TYR A 73 -10.84 9.86 0.81
CA TYR A 73 -10.73 10.75 -0.35
C TYR A 73 -11.43 10.20 -1.60
N GLY A 74 -11.92 8.96 -1.56
CA GLY A 74 -12.63 8.34 -2.67
C GLY A 74 -11.73 8.04 -3.88
N THR A 75 -10.42 7.92 -3.67
CA THR A 75 -9.46 7.61 -4.73
C THR A 75 -9.03 6.15 -4.68
N GLN A 76 -8.97 5.51 -5.85
CA GLN A 76 -8.69 4.08 -5.98
C GLN A 76 -7.72 3.83 -7.15
N PHE A 77 -6.81 2.88 -6.96
CA PHE A 77 -6.00 2.33 -8.04
C PHE A 77 -6.87 1.47 -8.97
N LYS A 78 -7.06 1.93 -10.20
CA LYS A 78 -7.74 1.16 -11.26
C LYS A 78 -6.85 0.04 -11.78
N ASP A 79 -5.58 0.35 -11.96
CA ASP A 79 -4.53 -0.56 -12.37
C ASP A 79 -3.56 -0.81 -11.23
N ILE A 80 -2.99 -2.01 -11.18
CA ILE A 80 -1.99 -2.38 -10.16
C ILE A 80 -0.67 -1.64 -10.46
N PRO A 81 -0.02 -1.00 -9.47
CA PRO A 81 1.30 -0.43 -9.63
C PRO A 81 2.33 -1.46 -10.13
N GLN A 82 3.08 -1.15 -11.17
CA GLN A 82 4.21 -1.95 -11.64
C GLN A 82 5.43 -1.75 -10.73
N SER A 83 6.16 -2.82 -10.49
CA SER A 83 7.33 -2.85 -9.62
C SER A 83 8.21 -4.05 -9.98
N HIS A 84 9.54 -3.89 -9.90
CA HIS A 84 10.47 -5.01 -9.92
C HIS A 84 10.58 -5.69 -8.53
N ALA A 85 10.28 -4.94 -7.47
CA ALA A 85 10.20 -5.44 -6.10
C ALA A 85 8.81 -6.03 -5.81
N MET A 86 8.73 -6.83 -4.75
CA MET A 86 7.49 -7.43 -4.26
C MET A 86 6.39 -6.38 -4.05
N LEU A 87 5.15 -6.69 -4.43
CA LEU A 87 4.00 -5.82 -4.14
C LEU A 87 3.36 -6.19 -2.81
N VAL A 88 3.12 -5.17 -1.98
CA VAL A 88 2.35 -5.27 -0.74
C VAL A 88 1.19 -4.29 -0.80
N SER A 89 -0.04 -4.78 -0.57
CA SER A 89 -1.24 -3.94 -0.66
C SER A 89 -2.17 -4.05 0.54
N ASP A 90 -2.61 -2.90 1.04
CA ASP A 90 -3.79 -2.78 1.89
C ASP A 90 -5.03 -2.73 0.99
N MET A 91 -5.87 -3.76 1.09
CA MET A 91 -7.14 -3.89 0.38
C MET A 91 -8.33 -3.91 1.34
N SER A 92 -8.19 -3.37 2.55
CA SER A 92 -9.24 -3.46 3.58
C SER A 92 -10.62 -2.99 3.10
N SER A 93 -10.68 -1.97 2.25
CA SER A 93 -11.95 -1.37 1.76
C SER A 93 -12.41 -1.84 0.38
N ASP A 94 -11.72 -2.78 -0.26
CA ASP A 94 -12.11 -3.27 -1.58
C ASP A 94 -11.70 -4.73 -1.87
N ILE A 95 -11.15 -5.46 -0.89
CA ILE A 95 -10.89 -6.90 -1.00
C ILE A 95 -12.20 -7.63 -1.32
N LEU A 96 -12.19 -8.55 -2.30
CA LEU A 96 -13.40 -9.22 -2.83
C LEU A 96 -14.42 -8.32 -3.55
N SER A 97 -14.10 -7.04 -3.83
CA SER A 97 -14.99 -6.18 -4.65
C SER A 97 -14.93 -6.48 -6.15
N ARG A 98 -13.84 -7.12 -6.61
CA ARG A 98 -13.57 -7.45 -8.01
C ARG A 98 -12.61 -8.65 -8.11
N PRO A 99 -12.55 -9.34 -9.27
CA PRO A 99 -11.47 -10.30 -9.53
C PRO A 99 -10.10 -9.64 -9.43
N LEU A 100 -9.13 -10.35 -8.89
CA LEU A 100 -7.77 -9.89 -8.69
C LEU A 100 -6.81 -11.03 -9.03
N ASP A 101 -5.80 -10.74 -9.84
CA ASP A 101 -4.67 -11.64 -10.00
C ASP A 101 -3.76 -11.56 -8.75
N VAL A 102 -3.83 -12.58 -7.91
CA VAL A 102 -3.11 -12.63 -6.64
C VAL A 102 -1.63 -13.00 -6.82
N GLU A 103 -1.25 -13.64 -7.94
CA GLU A 103 0.14 -14.04 -8.21
C GLU A 103 1.06 -12.82 -8.37
N THR A 104 0.47 -11.68 -8.72
CA THR A 104 1.15 -10.38 -8.82
C THR A 104 1.61 -9.84 -7.45
N PHE A 105 1.09 -10.34 -6.33
CA PHE A 105 1.35 -9.80 -4.99
C PHE A 105 2.18 -10.75 -4.13
N GLY A 106 3.13 -10.20 -3.36
CA GLY A 106 3.74 -10.96 -2.27
C GLY A 106 2.88 -10.96 -1.01
N LEU A 107 2.16 -9.87 -0.75
CA LEU A 107 1.22 -9.79 0.37
C LEU A 107 0.02 -8.89 0.05
N ILE A 108 -1.16 -9.43 0.24
CA ILE A 108 -2.41 -8.67 0.35
C ILE A 108 -2.90 -8.83 1.78
N PHE A 109 -3.29 -7.74 2.41
CA PHE A 109 -3.99 -7.81 3.69
C PHE A 109 -5.22 -6.90 3.70
N ALA A 110 -6.19 -7.29 4.51
CA ALA A 110 -7.42 -6.56 4.70
C ALA A 110 -7.92 -6.75 6.13
N GLY A 111 -8.20 -5.65 6.83
CA GLY A 111 -9.03 -5.72 8.04
C GLY A 111 -10.45 -6.13 7.67
N ALA A 112 -11.07 -6.99 8.46
CA ALA A 112 -12.41 -7.49 8.15
C ALA A 112 -13.46 -6.36 8.07
N GLN A 113 -13.31 -5.34 8.92
CA GLN A 113 -14.12 -4.12 8.86
C GLN A 113 -13.89 -3.36 7.56
N LYS A 114 -15.01 -2.98 6.92
CA LYS A 114 -15.19 -2.30 5.62
C LYS A 114 -15.85 -3.24 4.63
N ASN A 115 -15.09 -3.95 3.78
CA ASN A 115 -15.68 -4.69 2.67
C ASN A 115 -16.06 -6.14 2.99
N MET A 116 -15.44 -6.76 4.01
CA MET A 116 -15.72 -8.17 4.37
C MET A 116 -16.75 -8.32 5.49
N GLY A 117 -17.03 -7.28 6.27
CA GLY A 117 -18.00 -7.34 7.36
C GLY A 117 -17.73 -6.33 8.49
N PRO A 118 -18.24 -6.56 9.71
CA PRO A 118 -17.95 -5.73 10.87
C PRO A 118 -16.57 -6.01 11.47
N ALA A 119 -16.09 -5.11 12.33
CA ALA A 119 -14.82 -5.28 13.04
C ALA A 119 -14.83 -6.51 13.95
N GLY A 120 -13.70 -7.23 14.00
CA GLY A 120 -13.52 -8.40 14.87
C GLY A 120 -14.10 -9.70 14.30
N LEU A 121 -14.57 -9.70 13.05
CA LEU A 121 -14.95 -10.93 12.36
C LEU A 121 -13.73 -11.87 12.25
N THR A 122 -13.94 -13.13 12.62
CA THR A 122 -12.98 -14.23 12.41
C THR A 122 -13.38 -14.98 11.15
N LEU A 123 -12.42 -15.22 10.25
CA LEU A 123 -12.59 -15.91 8.96
C LEU A 123 -11.62 -17.08 8.87
#